data_AF-A0A7H4MI16-F1
#
_entry.id   AF-A0A7H4MI16-F1
#
_cell.length_a   1.000
_cell.length_b   1.000
_cell.length_c   1.000
_cell.angle_alpha   90.00
_cell.angle_beta   90.00
_cell.angle_gamma   90.00
#
_symmetry.space_group_name_H-M   'P 1'
#
loop_
_entity.id
_entity.type
_entity.pdbx_description
1 polymer ?
#
loop_
_entity_poly.entity_id
_entity_poly.type
_entity_poly.pdbx_seq_one_letter_code
_entity_poly.pdbx_strand_id
1 'polypeptide(L)'
;MTKIKLLALGVLIATSASAAHADGKFTLGAGVGIVEHPYKQYDADVYPVPVISYESDNFWFHGLGGGYYLWNDTNDKLSITAYWSPMYFKPGDSDSAQMRQLDKRKSTVMAGLSYVHNTPYGFLRTTIAGDTLG
;
A
#
# COMPACT_ATOMS: atom_id res chain seq x y z
N MET A 1 -34.17 2.31 -4.79
CA MET A 1 -34.40 2.53 -3.34
C MET A 1 -33.66 1.55 -2.43
N THR A 2 -32.97 0.53 -2.95
CA THR A 2 -32.20 -0.47 -2.17
C THR A 2 -30.75 -0.04 -1.85
N LYS A 3 -30.15 0.85 -2.64
CA LYS A 3 -28.74 1.28 -2.48
C LYS A 3 -28.48 2.16 -1.25
N ILE A 4 -29.46 2.96 -0.83
CA ILE A 4 -29.36 3.85 0.35
C ILE A 4 -29.33 3.05 1.66
N LYS A 5 -30.02 1.90 1.71
CA LYS A 5 -30.03 1.02 2.90
C LYS A 5 -28.68 0.32 3.13
N LEU A 6 -27.97 -0.03 2.06
CA LEU A 6 -26.60 -0.60 2.13
C LEU A 6 -25.58 0.43 2.64
N LEU A 7 -25.71 1.68 2.22
CA LEU A 7 -24.87 2.78 2.69
C LEU A 7 -25.09 3.08 4.18
N ALA A 8 -26.35 3.07 4.63
CA ALA A 8 -26.68 3.26 6.06
C ALA A 8 -26.18 2.11 6.95
N LEU A 9 -26.16 0.87 6.45
CA LEU A 9 -25.63 -0.27 7.20
C LEU A 9 -24.11 -0.24 7.33
N GLY A 10 -23.39 0.28 6.33
CA GLY A 10 -21.94 0.48 6.40
C GLY A 10 -21.51 1.54 7.42
N VAL A 11 -22.29 2.63 7.57
CA VAL A 11 -22.04 3.69 8.57
C VAL A 11 -22.23 3.16 10.00
N LEU A 12 -23.17 2.25 10.22
CA LEU A 12 -23.44 1.67 11.55
C LEU A 12 -22.35 0.72 12.06
N ILE A 13 -21.57 0.11 11.17
CA ILE A 13 -20.44 -0.77 11.55
C ILE A 13 -19.18 0.06 11.87
N ALA A 14 -19.07 1.28 11.33
CA ALA A 14 -17.96 2.19 11.66
C ALA A 14 -18.04 2.71 13.11
N THR A 15 -19.23 2.78 13.70
CA THR A 15 -19.45 3.28 15.08
C THR A 15 -19.14 2.30 16.20
N SER A 16 -18.89 1.01 15.90
CA SER A 16 -18.51 0.00 16.91
C SER A 16 -17.01 -0.32 16.93
N ALA A 17 -16.19 0.40 16.17
CA ALA A 17 -14.75 0.41 16.37
C ALA A 17 -14.48 1.15 17.68
N SER A 18 -14.59 0.43 18.80
CA SER A 18 -14.00 0.86 20.06
C SER A 18 -12.55 1.21 19.75
N ALA A 19 -12.19 2.48 19.90
CA ALA A 19 -10.79 2.87 19.99
C ALA A 19 -10.23 2.14 21.21
N ALA A 20 -9.74 0.92 20.99
CA ALA A 20 -8.91 0.24 21.95
C ALA A 20 -7.67 1.12 22.07
N HIS A 21 -7.66 1.94 23.12
CA HIS A 21 -6.46 2.57 23.65
C HIS A 21 -5.53 1.45 24.12
N ALA A 22 -4.87 0.83 23.16
CA ALA A 22 -3.63 0.14 23.40
C ALA A 22 -2.55 1.03 22.81
N ASP A 23 -1.39 1.01 23.43
CA ASP A 23 -0.10 1.37 22.84
C ASP A 23 0.21 0.38 21.68
N GLY A 24 -0.72 0.35 20.73
CA GLY A 24 -1.14 -0.83 20.00
C GLY A 24 -0.33 -0.90 18.75
N LYS A 25 0.84 -1.49 18.87
CA LYS A 25 1.75 -1.79 17.76
C LYS A 25 1.08 -2.52 16.60
N PHE A 26 -0.13 -3.08 16.76
CA PHE A 26 -0.89 -3.77 15.73
C PHE A 26 -2.20 -3.03 15.39
N THR A 27 -2.41 -2.74 14.11
CA THR A 27 -3.60 -2.11 13.55
C THR A 27 -4.18 -2.99 12.44
N LEU A 28 -5.49 -3.25 12.52
CA LEU A 28 -6.23 -3.98 11.49
C LEU A 28 -7.31 -3.07 10.89
N GLY A 29 -7.32 -2.94 9.57
CA GLY A 29 -8.29 -2.16 8.82
C GLY A 29 -8.68 -2.86 7.52
N ALA A 30 -9.75 -2.37 6.89
CA ALA A 30 -10.18 -2.81 5.57
C ALA A 30 -10.36 -1.57 4.68
N GLY A 31 -9.72 -1.57 3.52
CA GLY A 31 -9.82 -0.51 2.52
C GLY A 31 -10.31 -1.06 1.18
N VAL A 32 -10.86 -0.18 0.36
CA VAL A 32 -11.16 -0.47 -1.05
C VAL A 32 -10.18 0.34 -1.88
N GLY A 33 -9.30 -0.34 -2.61
CA GLY A 33 -8.40 0.30 -3.57
C GLY A 33 -9.06 0.34 -4.94
N ILE A 34 -9.21 1.54 -5.49
CA ILE A 34 -9.55 1.73 -6.91
C ILE A 34 -8.22 1.91 -7.63
N VAL A 35 -7.82 0.95 -8.45
CA VAL A 35 -6.60 1.05 -9.26
C VAL A 35 -7.02 1.46 -10.66
N GLU A 36 -6.83 2.74 -10.99
CA GLU A 36 -6.92 3.21 -12.37
C GLU A 36 -5.58 2.93 -13.06
N HIS A 37 -5.61 2.15 -14.14
CA HIS A 37 -4.40 1.89 -14.92
C HIS A 37 -4.07 3.14 -15.75
N PRO A 38 -2.84 3.69 -15.67
CA PRO A 38 -2.45 4.88 -16.41
C PRO A 38 -2.26 4.62 -17.92
N TYR A 39 -2.53 3.39 -18.40
CA TYR A 39 -2.42 3.00 -19.79
C TYR A 39 -3.76 3.15 -20.50
N LYS A 40 -3.74 3.67 -21.74
CA LYS A 40 -4.95 3.83 -22.57
C LYS A 40 -5.70 2.50 -22.70
N GLN A 41 -7.02 2.56 -22.52
CA GLN A 41 -7.96 1.44 -22.69
C GLN A 41 -7.66 0.25 -21.76
N TYR A 42 -7.53 0.55 -20.47
CA TYR A 42 -7.63 -0.45 -19.41
C TYR A 42 -8.83 -0.11 -18.53
N ASP A 43 -9.60 -1.13 -18.15
CA ASP A 43 -10.69 -0.97 -17.20
C ASP A 43 -10.15 -0.84 -15.77
N ALA A 44 -10.76 0.03 -14.96
CA ALA A 44 -10.36 0.23 -13.57
C ALA A 44 -10.77 -0.99 -12.72
N ASP A 45 -9.80 -1.59 -12.03
CA ASP A 45 -10.05 -2.76 -11.16
C ASP A 45 -10.28 -2.32 -9.71
N VAL A 46 -11.37 -2.82 -9.10
CA VAL A 46 -11.69 -2.60 -7.69
C VAL A 46 -11.29 -3.83 -6.88
N TYR A 47 -10.28 -3.69 -6.02
CA TYR A 47 -9.82 -4.77 -5.16
C TYR A 47 -10.09 -4.45 -3.68
N PRO A 48 -10.73 -5.35 -2.91
CA PRO A 48 -10.75 -5.24 -1.45
C PRO A 48 -9.33 -5.46 -0.93
N VAL A 49 -8.76 -4.49 -0.24
CA VAL A 49 -7.41 -4.55 0.31
C VAL A 49 -7.51 -4.64 1.83
N PRO A 50 -7.24 -5.82 2.44
CA PRO A 50 -7.07 -5.89 3.88
C PRO A 50 -5.83 -5.08 4.25
N VAL A 51 -5.98 -4.14 5.19
CA VAL A 51 -4.89 -3.30 5.68
C VAL A 51 -4.47 -3.86 7.02
N ILE A 52 -3.41 -4.66 7.03
CA ILE A 52 -2.79 -5.16 8.26
C ILE A 52 -1.52 -4.37 8.48
N SER A 53 -1.46 -3.59 9.55
CA SER A 53 -0.27 -2.81 9.89
C SER A 53 0.23 -3.19 11.27
N TYR A 54 1.54 -3.33 11.40
CA TYR A 54 2.23 -3.56 12.65
C TYR A 54 3.46 -2.65 12.71
N GLU A 55 3.60 -1.82 13.72
CA GLU A 55 4.77 -0.96 13.91
C GLU A 55 5.36 -1.18 15.30
N SER A 56 6.63 -1.58 15.34
CA SER A 56 7.42 -1.72 16.55
C SER A 56 8.70 -0.89 16.45
N ASP A 57 9.51 -0.92 17.50
CA ASP A 57 10.73 -0.09 17.59
C ASP A 57 11.84 -0.58 16.66
N ASN A 58 11.82 -1.87 16.32
CA ASN A 58 12.86 -2.53 15.52
C ASN A 58 12.38 -2.88 14.11
N PHE A 59 11.10 -3.16 13.92
CA PHE A 59 10.56 -3.58 12.62
C PHE A 59 9.11 -3.13 12.47
N TRP A 60 8.69 -3.04 11.22
CA TRP A 60 7.35 -2.66 10.83
C TRP A 60 6.85 -3.53 9.69
N PHE A 61 5.54 -3.64 9.58
CA PHE A 61 4.81 -4.32 8.53
C PHE A 61 3.59 -3.49 8.18
N HIS A 62 3.34 -3.24 6.91
CA HIS A 62 2.21 -2.46 6.40
C HIS A 62 1.68 -3.15 5.14
N GLY A 63 0.52 -3.80 5.25
CA GLY A 63 -0.15 -4.50 4.16
C GLY A 63 0.68 -5.65 3.60
N LEU A 64 1.29 -5.43 2.42
CA LEU A 64 2.17 -6.39 1.73
C LEU A 64 3.63 -5.91 1.70
N GLY A 65 3.97 -4.94 2.55
CA GLY A 65 5.33 -4.47 2.74
C GLY A 65 5.75 -4.54 4.20
N GLY A 66 7.05 -4.61 4.44
CA GLY A 66 7.64 -4.60 5.77
C GLY A 66 9.04 -4.04 5.73
N GLY A 67 9.59 -3.81 6.91
CA GLY A 67 10.95 -3.30 7.04
C GLY A 67 11.51 -3.43 8.43
N TYR A 68 12.82 -3.27 8.52
CA TYR A 68 13.59 -3.28 9.75
C TYR A 68 14.26 -1.93 9.95
N TYR A 69 14.06 -1.30 11.10
CA TYR A 69 14.67 -0.03 11.45
C TYR A 69 16.15 -0.22 11.79
N LEU A 70 17.02 0.41 11.00
CA LEU A 70 18.45 0.58 11.32
C LEU A 70 18.66 1.76 12.27
N TRP A 71 17.79 2.76 12.17
CA TRP A 71 17.75 3.93 13.03
C TRP A 71 16.29 4.28 13.28
N ASN A 72 15.92 4.50 14.53
CA ASN A 72 14.55 4.88 14.91
C ASN A 72 14.61 5.92 16.04
N ASP A 73 14.52 7.19 15.65
CA ASP A 73 14.44 8.33 16.55
C ASP A 73 13.11 9.08 16.33
N THR A 74 12.82 10.04 17.19
CA THR A 74 11.60 10.85 17.17
C THR A 74 11.47 11.62 15.85
N ASN A 75 12.59 12.17 15.36
CA ASN A 75 12.62 12.92 14.11
C ASN A 75 13.03 12.03 12.93
N ASP A 76 14.01 11.13 13.09
CA ASP A 76 14.64 10.44 11.98
C ASP A 76 14.48 8.91 12.07
N LYS A 77 13.93 8.31 11.02
CA LYS A 77 13.82 6.85 10.90
C LYS A 77 14.50 6.36 9.64
N LEU A 78 15.51 5.51 9.76
CA LEU A 78 16.14 4.79 8.65
C LEU A 78 15.79 3.31 8.75
N SER A 79 15.29 2.72 7.67
CA SER A 79 14.92 1.31 7.62
C SER A 79 15.34 0.64 6.33
N ILE A 80 15.63 -0.66 6.41
CA ILE A 80 15.60 -1.56 5.27
C ILE A 80 14.14 -1.91 5.03
N THR A 81 13.66 -1.75 3.80
CA THR A 81 12.26 -2.01 3.44
C THR A 81 12.17 -3.00 2.29
N ALA A 82 11.14 -3.83 2.32
CA ALA A 82 10.71 -4.61 1.19
C ALA A 82 9.19 -4.51 1.06
N TYR A 83 8.68 -4.27 -0.14
CA TYR A 83 7.25 -4.17 -0.39
C TYR A 83 6.87 -4.78 -1.74
N TRP A 84 5.71 -5.42 -1.78
CA TRP A 84 5.14 -5.89 -3.03
C TRP A 84 4.63 -4.71 -3.87
N SER A 85 5.07 -4.63 -5.12
CA SER A 85 4.61 -3.64 -6.09
C SER A 85 3.50 -4.25 -6.95
N PRO A 86 2.25 -3.74 -6.87
CA PRO A 86 1.15 -4.20 -7.70
C PRO A 86 1.29 -3.79 -9.17
N MET A 87 2.32 -3.02 -9.54
CA MET A 87 2.51 -2.58 -10.92
C MET A 87 2.79 -3.78 -11.82
N TYR A 88 1.78 -4.18 -12.59
CA TYR A 88 1.90 -5.19 -13.64
C TYR A 88 1.51 -4.57 -14.99
N PHE A 89 2.08 -5.08 -16.07
CA PHE A 89 1.74 -4.68 -17.43
C PHE A 89 1.58 -5.93 -18.29
N LYS A 90 0.38 -6.13 -18.86
CA LYS A 90 0.07 -7.25 -19.74
C LYS A 90 -0.21 -6.70 -21.15
N PRO A 91 0.69 -6.92 -22.12
CA PRO A 91 0.56 -6.37 -23.47
C PRO A 91 -0.71 -6.82 -24.18
N GLY A 92 -1.16 -8.06 -23.91
CA GLY A 92 -2.33 -8.67 -24.53
C GLY A 92 -3.69 -8.09 -24.10
N ASP A 93 -3.73 -7.34 -23.00
CA ASP A 93 -4.95 -6.68 -22.52
C ASP A 93 -5.09 -5.25 -23.08
N SER A 94 -4.12 -4.77 -23.87
CA SER A 94 -4.16 -3.45 -24.50
C SER A 94 -4.61 -3.54 -25.97
N ASP A 95 -5.61 -2.72 -26.33
CA ASP A 95 -6.10 -2.61 -27.71
C ASP A 95 -5.14 -1.88 -28.67
N SER A 96 -4.06 -1.29 -28.15
CA SER A 96 -3.03 -0.63 -28.98
C SER A 96 -2.02 -1.62 -29.52
N ALA A 97 -1.88 -1.65 -30.85
CA ALA A 97 -0.86 -2.46 -31.53
C ALA A 97 0.59 -2.12 -31.11
N GLN A 98 0.85 -0.88 -30.67
CA GLN A 98 2.18 -0.49 -30.17
C GLN A 98 2.43 -1.02 -28.75
N MET A 99 1.41 -1.01 -27.90
CA MET A 99 1.51 -1.52 -26.52
C MET A 99 1.64 -3.05 -26.50
N ARG A 100 1.04 -3.74 -27.48
CA ARG A 100 1.17 -5.20 -27.68
C ARG A 100 2.59 -5.66 -28.05
N GLN A 101 3.46 -4.75 -28.50
CA GLN A 101 4.86 -5.04 -28.83
C GLN A 101 5.80 -4.89 -27.63
N LEU A 102 5.33 -4.32 -26.52
CA LEU A 102 6.12 -4.14 -25.30
C LEU A 102 6.18 -5.44 -24.50
N ASP A 103 7.25 -5.60 -23.70
CA ASP A 103 7.42 -6.78 -22.85
C ASP A 103 6.42 -6.80 -21.69
N LYS A 104 5.98 -8.01 -21.34
CA LYS A 104 5.09 -8.24 -20.19
C LYS A 104 5.85 -8.01 -18.89
N ARG A 105 5.34 -7.13 -18.03
CA ARG A 105 5.87 -6.91 -16.68
C ARG A 105 4.96 -7.57 -15.64
N LYS A 106 5.53 -8.47 -14.84
CA LYS A 106 4.81 -9.09 -13.71
C LYS A 106 4.90 -8.18 -12.48
N SER A 107 3.98 -8.37 -11.54
CA SER A 107 4.14 -7.77 -10.22
C SER A 107 5.43 -8.30 -9.58
N THR A 108 6.13 -7.43 -8.85
CA THR A 108 7.44 -7.73 -8.28
C THR A 108 7.48 -7.37 -6.80
N VAL A 109 8.51 -7.84 -6.11
CA VAL A 109 8.90 -7.36 -4.79
C VAL A 109 10.01 -6.34 -4.97
N MET A 110 9.81 -5.17 -4.38
CA MET A 110 10.80 -4.11 -4.32
C MET A 110 11.50 -4.22 -2.96
N ALA A 111 12.82 -4.10 -2.91
CA ALA A 111 13.55 -3.99 -1.66
C ALA A 111 14.61 -2.89 -1.72
N GLY A 112 14.87 -2.26 -0.58
CA GLY A 112 15.90 -1.23 -0.47
C GLY A 112 15.86 -0.51 0.87
N LEU A 113 16.16 0.79 0.85
CA LEU A 113 16.27 1.64 2.04
C LEU A 113 15.20 2.72 2.02
N SER A 114 14.62 2.99 3.19
CA SER A 114 13.66 4.06 3.40
C SER A 114 14.14 4.93 4.56
N TYR A 115 14.21 6.24 4.32
CA TYR A 115 14.48 7.26 5.31
C TYR A 115 13.26 8.16 5.49
N VAL A 116 12.86 8.42 6.72
CA VAL A 116 11.73 9.27 7.07
C VAL A 116 12.21 10.33 8.06
N HIS A 117 12.00 11.59 7.71
CA HIS A 117 12.21 12.73 8.60
C HIS A 117 10.85 13.30 9.01
N ASN A 118 10.54 13.24 10.30
CA ASN A 118 9.32 13.74 10.90
C ASN A 118 9.55 15.14 11.47
N THR A 119 8.58 16.01 11.21
CA THR A 119 8.52 17.37 11.74
C THR A 119 7.15 17.59 12.39
N PRO A 120 6.99 18.61 13.26
CA PRO A 120 5.69 18.91 13.84
C PRO A 120 4.59 19.25 12.82
N TYR A 121 4.97 19.64 11.61
CA TYR A 121 4.06 20.04 10.54
C TYR A 121 3.82 18.95 9.49
N GLY A 122 4.50 17.80 9.57
CA GLY A 122 4.39 16.72 8.60
C GLY A 122 5.64 15.83 8.54
N PHE A 123 5.71 14.94 7.55
CA PHE A 123 6.86 14.05 7.36
C PHE A 123 7.35 14.06 5.92
N LEU A 124 8.66 13.88 5.74
CA LEU A 124 9.29 13.63 4.46
C LEU A 124 9.76 12.18 4.44
N ARG A 125 9.36 11.42 3.42
CA ARG A 125 9.82 10.04 3.20
C ARG A 125 10.58 9.95 1.89
N THR A 126 11.77 9.36 1.95
CA THR A 126 12.61 9.05 0.80
C THR A 126 12.88 7.56 0.79
N THR A 127 12.44 6.87 -0.26
CA THR A 127 12.66 5.44 -0.44
C THR A 127 13.44 5.19 -1.72
N ILE A 128 14.51 4.43 -1.60
CA ILE A 128 15.29 3.92 -2.73
C ILE A 128 15.14 2.40 -2.69
N ALA A 129 14.43 1.83 -3.67
CA ALA A 129 14.21 0.39 -3.75
C ALA A 129 14.43 -0.10 -5.19
N GLY A 130 14.94 -1.32 -5.31
CA GLY A 130 15.14 -2.03 -6.57
C GLY A 130 14.25 -3.25 -6.67
N ASP A 131 14.00 -3.68 -7.91
CA ASP A 131 13.30 -4.93 -8.21
C ASP A 131 14.17 -6.12 -7.76
N THR A 132 13.61 -7.03 -6.96
CA THR A 132 14.32 -8.21 -6.47
C THR A 132 13.93 -9.50 -7.19
N LEU A 133 12.86 -9.50 -7.98
CA LEU A 133 12.36 -10.70 -8.65
C LEU A 133 12.67 -10.76 -10.16
N GLY A 134 13.04 -9.63 -10.78
CA GLY A 134 13.53 -9.57 -12.17
C GLY A 134 12.44 -9.38 -13.21
#